data_AF-E9J137-F1
#
_entry.id   AF-E9J137-F1
#
_cell.length_a   1.000
_cell.length_b   1.000
_cell.length_c   1.000
_cell.angle_alpha   90.00
_cell.angle_beta   90.00
_cell.angle_gamma   90.00
#
_symmetry.space_group_name_H-M   'P 1'
#
loop_
_entity.id
_entity.type
_entity.pdbx_description
1 polymer ?
#
loop_
_entity_poly.entity_id
_entity_poly.type
_entity_poly.pdbx_seq_one_letter_code
_entity_poly.pdbx_strand_id
1 'polypeptide(L)'
;RPADNQCELVVSQPCASRCIKKVALLINVHLLRQWVRFPMTANERTTARNKFALAPQPFPGVIGAIDCTFINILAPHIHMEAYVNHHGNHSLNVQAV
;
A
#
# COMPACT_ATOMS: atom_id res chain seq x y z
N ARG A 1 -23.90 9.20 -9.55
CA ARG A 1 -23.25 10.48 -9.17
C ARG A 1 -21.92 10.12 -8.53
N PRO A 2 -20.76 10.41 -9.11
CA PRO A 2 -19.54 10.31 -8.34
C PRO A 2 -19.48 11.53 -7.43
N ALA A 3 -19.40 11.29 -6.12
CA ALA A 3 -18.95 12.28 -5.16
C ALA A 3 -17.42 12.39 -5.30
N ASP A 4 -16.99 12.98 -6.41
CA ASP A 4 -15.60 13.36 -6.61
C ASP A 4 -15.39 14.63 -5.78
N ASN A 5 -14.97 14.44 -4.53
CA ASN A 5 -14.33 15.50 -3.76
C ASN A 5 -12.95 15.74 -4.39
N GLN A 6 -12.92 16.23 -5.63
CA GLN A 6 -11.75 16.86 -6.20
C GLN A 6 -11.52 18.11 -5.37
N CYS A 7 -10.64 18.00 -4.39
CA CYS A 7 -9.97 19.17 -3.85
C CYS A 7 -9.23 19.78 -5.03
N GLU A 8 -9.78 20.87 -5.58
CA GLU A 8 -9.17 21.65 -6.66
C GLU A 8 -7.90 22.30 -6.10
N LEU A 9 -6.86 21.50 -5.99
CA LEU A 9 -5.54 21.95 -5.62
C LEU A 9 -5.05 22.80 -6.79
N VAL A 10 -4.94 24.12 -6.57
CA VAL A 10 -4.39 25.08 -7.55
C VAL A 10 -2.86 24.90 -7.65
N VAL A 11 -2.42 23.69 -8.00
CA VAL A 11 -1.02 23.35 -8.24
C VAL A 11 -0.93 22.39 -9.41
N SER A 12 0.11 22.57 -10.24
CA SER A 12 0.38 21.63 -11.33
C SER A 12 0.73 20.24 -10.79
N GLN A 13 0.37 19.20 -11.54
CA GLN A 13 0.70 17.81 -11.20
C GLN A 13 2.20 17.62 -10.88
N PRO A 14 3.17 18.21 -11.62
CA PRO A 14 4.58 18.10 -11.28
C PRO A 14 4.94 18.74 -9.93
N CYS A 15 4.27 19.83 -9.56
CA CYS A 15 4.44 20.48 -8.26
C CYS A 15 3.97 19.55 -7.14
N ALA A 16 2.74 19.03 -7.25
CA ALA A 16 2.18 18.07 -6.30
C ALA A 16 3.08 16.84 -6.14
N SER A 17 3.55 16.26 -7.25
CA SER A 17 4.45 15.11 -7.24
C SER A 17 5.76 15.39 -6.48
N ARG A 18 6.39 16.55 -6.72
CA ARG A 18 7.61 16.95 -5.99
C ARG A 18 7.35 17.14 -4.51
N CYS A 19 6.23 17.76 -4.14
CA CYS A 19 5.84 17.97 -2.75
C CYS A 19 5.62 16.63 -2.03
N ILE A 20 4.82 15.73 -2.63
CA ILE A 20 4.56 14.39 -2.09
C ILE A 20 5.88 13.63 -1.90
N LYS A 21 6.76 13.63 -2.92
CA LYS A 21 8.06 12.96 -2.84
C LYS A 21 8.92 13.50 -1.69
N LYS A 22 8.96 14.84 -1.52
CA LYS A 22 9.74 15.48 -0.45
C LYS A 22 9.18 15.15 0.93
N VAL A 23 7.87 15.23 1.11
CA VAL A 23 7.22 14.93 2.39
C VAL A 23 7.36 13.46 2.75
N ALA A 24 7.12 12.54 1.79
CA ALA A 24 7.29 11.10 2.00
C ALA A 24 8.73 10.75 2.42
N LEU A 25 9.73 11.40 1.82
CA LEU A 25 11.13 11.24 2.23
C LEU A 25 11.36 11.68 3.68
N LEU A 26 10.84 12.84 4.07
CA LEU A 26 11.00 13.35 5.44
C LEU A 26 10.27 12.46 6.47
N ILE A 27 9.09 11.95 6.13
CA ILE A 27 8.38 10.97 6.96
C ILE A 27 9.24 9.71 7.12
N ASN A 28 9.82 9.20 6.03
CA ASN A 28 10.69 8.02 6.06
C ASN A 28 11.92 8.22 6.97
N VAL A 29 12.54 9.40 6.92
CA VAL A 29 13.75 9.69 7.70
C VAL A 29 13.44 9.94 9.17
N HIS A 30 12.37 10.69 9.48
CA HIS A 30 12.16 11.21 10.83
C HIS A 30 11.05 10.49 11.61
N LEU A 31 10.03 9.96 10.95
CA LEU A 31 8.81 9.49 11.60
C LEU A 31 8.56 7.99 11.41
N LEU A 32 9.16 7.35 10.40
CA LEU A 32 8.85 5.96 10.05
C LEU A 32 9.07 5.00 11.22
N ARG A 33 10.20 5.09 11.93
CA ARG A 33 10.47 4.19 13.07
C ARG A 33 9.60 4.46 14.30
N GLN A 34 8.99 5.64 14.38
CA GLN A 34 8.08 5.99 15.47
C GLN A 34 6.70 5.35 15.26
N TRP A 35 6.21 5.34 14.01
CA TRP A 35 4.82 4.98 13.71
C TRP A 35 4.66 3.62 13.02
N VAL A 36 5.65 3.18 12.22
CA VAL A 36 5.60 1.91 11.51
C VAL A 36 6.32 0.85 12.33
N ARG A 37 5.56 -0.06 12.94
CA ARG A 37 6.09 -1.26 13.61
C ARG A 37 5.89 -2.49 12.74
N PHE A 38 6.98 -2.94 12.17
CA PHE A 38 7.11 -4.24 11.50
C PHE A 38 8.29 -4.99 12.16
N PRO A 39 8.51 -6.30 11.95
CA PRO A 39 9.68 -6.97 12.52
C PRO A 39 11.01 -6.35 12.06
N MET A 40 11.57 -5.47 12.89
CA MET A 40 12.74 -4.65 12.57
C MET A 40 14.02 -5.36 12.95
N THR A 41 13.99 -6.15 14.02
CA THR A 41 15.15 -6.89 14.52
C THR A 41 15.17 -8.33 14.03
N ALA A 42 16.36 -8.95 14.01
CA ALA A 42 16.49 -10.36 13.66
C ALA A 42 15.66 -11.27 14.59
N ASN A 43 15.60 -10.93 15.88
CA ASN A 43 14.81 -11.67 16.86
C ASN A 43 13.31 -11.58 16.55
N GLU A 44 12.78 -10.37 16.34
CA GLU A 44 11.37 -10.17 15.96
C GLU A 44 11.02 -10.89 14.67
N ARG A 45 11.92 -10.88 13.67
CA ARG A 45 11.72 -11.60 12.40
C ARG A 45 11.65 -13.10 12.60
N THR A 46 12.51 -13.66 13.45
CA THR A 46 12.47 -15.09 13.80
C THR A 46 11.19 -15.43 14.55
N THR A 47 10.78 -14.61 15.52
CA THR A 47 9.51 -14.79 16.23
C THR A 47 8.32 -14.75 15.27
N ALA A 48 8.28 -13.77 14.37
CA ALA A 48 7.20 -13.65 13.39
C ALA A 48 7.19 -14.86 12.44
N ARG A 49 8.35 -15.26 11.91
CA ARG A 49 8.50 -16.45 11.05
C ARG A 49 7.98 -17.71 11.71
N ASN A 50 8.33 -17.92 12.98
CA ASN A 50 7.87 -19.09 13.73
C ASN A 50 6.36 -19.07 13.94
N LYS A 51 5.76 -17.90 14.20
CA LYS A 51 4.29 -17.77 14.31
C LYS A 51 3.58 -18.19 13.03
N PHE A 52 4.03 -17.73 11.86
CA PHE A 52 3.43 -18.12 10.58
C PHE A 52 3.70 -19.58 10.23
N ALA A 53 4.88 -20.11 10.56
CA ALA A 53 5.22 -21.52 10.31
C ALA A 53 4.43 -22.50 11.20
N LEU A 54 4.03 -22.08 12.41
CA LEU A 54 3.31 -22.92 13.38
C LEU A 54 1.79 -22.70 13.38
N ALA A 55 1.28 -21.85 12.48
CA ALA A 55 -0.17 -21.61 12.36
C ALA A 55 -0.92 -22.87 11.86
N PRO A 56 -2.23 -23.00 12.11
CA PRO A 56 -3.04 -24.13 11.63
C PRO A 56 -2.96 -24.34 10.11
N GLN A 57 -2.78 -23.25 9.35
CA GLN A 57 -2.39 -23.26 7.96
C GLN A 57 -0.99 -22.62 7.86
N PRO A 58 0.08 -23.43 7.88
CA PRO A 58 1.44 -22.90 7.88
C PRO A 58 1.74 -22.05 6.64
N PHE A 59 2.43 -20.93 6.84
CA PHE A 59 2.96 -20.12 5.75
C PHE A 59 4.46 -19.83 5.99
N PRO A 60 5.34 -20.81 5.68
CA PRO A 60 6.76 -20.74 6.02
C PRO A 60 7.49 -19.58 5.34
N GLY A 61 8.47 -18.99 6.04
CA GLY A 61 9.30 -17.90 5.52
C GLY A 61 8.71 -16.51 5.66
N VAL A 62 7.42 -16.38 5.95
CA VAL A 62 6.72 -15.10 6.11
C VAL A 62 7.02 -14.46 7.46
N ILE A 63 7.33 -13.17 7.45
CA ILE A 63 7.59 -12.37 8.66
C ILE A 63 6.47 -11.37 8.96
N GLY A 64 5.46 -11.27 8.11
CA GLY A 64 4.33 -10.37 8.30
C GLY A 64 3.45 -10.36 7.05
N ALA A 65 2.22 -9.86 7.22
CA ALA A 65 1.28 -9.62 6.14
C ALA A 65 0.87 -8.15 6.17
N ILE A 66 0.76 -7.55 4.99
CA ILE A 66 0.29 -6.17 4.81
C ILE A 66 -0.94 -6.28 3.93
N ASP A 67 -2.02 -5.62 4.32
CA ASP A 67 -3.22 -5.59 3.49
C ASP A 67 -2.92 -4.87 2.17
N CYS A 68 -3.48 -5.40 1.11
CA CYS A 68 -3.26 -4.90 -0.24
C CYS A 68 -4.00 -3.56 -0.44
N THR A 69 -3.55 -2.75 -1.39
CA THR A 69 -4.17 -1.44 -1.66
C THR A 69 -4.73 -1.40 -3.07
N PHE A 70 -5.98 -0.98 -3.20
CA PHE A 70 -6.61 -0.71 -4.49
C PHE A 70 -6.29 0.70 -4.96
N ILE A 71 -5.44 0.83 -5.98
CA ILE A 71 -5.14 2.11 -6.61
C ILE A 71 -6.14 2.34 -7.74
N ASN A 72 -6.97 3.37 -7.61
CA ASN A 72 -7.92 3.73 -8.66
C ASN A 72 -7.18 4.09 -9.95
N ILE A 73 -7.65 3.54 -11.06
CA ILE A 73 -7.12 3.81 -12.39
C ILE A 73 -8.24 4.24 -13.33
N LEU A 74 -7.86 4.91 -14.42
CA LEU A 74 -8.75 5.01 -15.56
C LEU A 74 -8.94 3.61 -16.16
N ALA A 75 -10.18 3.28 -16.46
CA ALA A 75 -10.55 2.00 -17.03
C ALA A 75 -9.76 1.75 -18.33
N PRO A 76 -8.97 0.67 -18.43
CA PRO A 76 -8.28 0.35 -19.66
C PRO A 76 -9.27 -0.06 -20.75
N HIS A 77 -8.91 0.19 -22.01
CA HIS A 77 -9.78 -0.09 -23.16
C HIS A 77 -9.94 -1.58 -23.46
N ILE A 78 -9.00 -2.41 -23.02
CA ILE A 78 -8.98 -3.87 -23.23
C ILE A 78 -9.18 -4.55 -21.88
N HIS A 79 -10.09 -5.52 -21.81
CA HIS A 79 -10.41 -6.29 -20.60
C HIS A 79 -10.73 -5.43 -19.38
N MET A 80 -11.52 -4.37 -19.58
CA MET A 80 -11.93 -3.42 -18.54
C MET A 80 -12.52 -4.12 -17.30
N GLU A 81 -13.27 -5.20 -17.53
CA GLU A 81 -13.89 -6.05 -16.54
C GLU A 81 -12.87 -6.66 -15.55
N ALA A 82 -11.63 -6.89 -15.99
CA ALA A 82 -10.57 -7.46 -15.15
C ALA A 82 -10.07 -6.47 -14.07
N TYR A 83 -10.40 -5.19 -14.20
CA TYR A 83 -9.94 -4.13 -13.29
C TYR A 83 -11.02 -3.67 -12.32
N VAL A 84 -12.20 -4.28 -12.32
CA VAL A 84 -13.30 -3.92 -11.41
C VAL A 84 -13.05 -4.53 -10.02
N ASN A 85 -12.94 -3.70 -9.00
CA ASN A 85 -12.84 -4.16 -7.62
C ASN A 85 -14.22 -4.50 -7.01
N HIS A 86 -14.22 -5.03 -5.78
CA HIS A 86 -15.45 -5.39 -5.07
C HIS A 86 -16.36 -4.20 -4.73
N HIS A 87 -15.89 -2.96 -4.89
CA HIS A 87 -16.68 -1.73 -4.77
C HIS A 87 -17.25 -1.23 -6.11
N GLY A 88 -16.99 -1.94 -7.22
CA GLY A 88 -17.44 -1.56 -8.56
C GLY A 88 -16.57 -0.50 -9.26
N ASN A 89 -15.41 -0.14 -8.69
CA ASN A 89 -14.49 0.83 -9.27
C ASN A 89 -13.34 0.16 -10.04
N HIS A 90 -12.84 0.82 -11.09
CA HIS A 90 -11.62 0.37 -11.77
C HIS A 90 -10.38 0.67 -10.93
N SER A 91 -9.65 -0.37 -10.53
CA SER A 91 -8.46 -0.22 -9.69
C SER A 91 -7.48 -1.39 -9.86
N LEU A 92 -6.22 -1.13 -9.56
CA LEU A 92 -5.18 -2.16 -9.45
C LEU A 92 -5.05 -2.59 -8.01
N ASN A 93 -5.12 -3.90 -7.77
CA ASN A 93 -4.70 -4.45 -6.49
C ASN A 93 -3.17 -4.50 -6.43
N VAL A 94 -2.56 -3.66 -5.60
CA VAL A 94 -1.12 -3.55 -5.45
C VAL A 94 -0.70 -4.08 -4.08
N GLN A 95 0.33 -4.93 -4.09
CA GLN A 95 0.99 -5.47 -2.90
C GLN A 95 2.48 -5.14 -2.94
N ALA A 96 3.04 -4.70 -1.82
CA ALA A 96 4.49 -4.57 -1.68
C ALA A 96 5.13 -5.96 -1.50
N VAL A 97 6.18 -6.26 -2.26
CA VAL A 97 6.97 -7.50 -2.18
C VAL A 97 8.30 -7.21 -1.47
#